data_AF-A0A011P3U2-F1
#
_entry.id   AF-A0A011P3U2-F1
#
_cell.length_a   1.000
_cell.length_b   1.000
_cell.length_c   1.000
_cell.angle_alpha   90.00
_cell.angle_beta   90.00
_cell.angle_gamma   90.00
#
_symmetry.space_group_name_H-M   'P 1'
#
loop_
_entity.id
_entity.type
_entity.pdbx_description
1 polymer ?
#
loop_
_entity_poly.entity_id
_entity_poly.type
_entity_poly.pdbx_seq_one_letter_code
_entity_poly.pdbx_strand_id
1 'polypeptide(L)' 'MHDGVSEDQFVELRRRRDATLAVPVLLLPAVQVNMRCGRLPEPEENGTRYLKIPLNTI' A
#
# COMPACT_ATOMS: atom_id res chain seq x y z
N MET A 1 3.76 -4.84 -24.91
CA MET A 1 4.97 -4.73 -24.08
C MET A 1 6.07 -4.17 -24.96
N HIS A 2 7.02 -3.39 -24.45
CA HIS A 2 8.09 -2.85 -25.29
C HIS A 2 9.13 -3.96 -25.48
N ASP A 3 9.14 -4.60 -26.64
CA ASP A 3 10.10 -5.65 -26.98
C ASP A 3 11.47 -4.98 -27.18
N GLY A 4 12.39 -5.17 -26.21
CA GLY A 4 13.76 -4.62 -26.30
C GLY A 4 14.39 -4.16 -24.98
N VAL A 5 13.67 -4.17 -23.86
CA VAL A 5 14.24 -3.86 -22.54
C VAL A 5 14.60 -5.18 -21.85
N SER A 6 15.86 -5.34 -21.44
CA SER A 6 16.25 -6.50 -20.63
C SER A 6 15.65 -6.43 -19.23
N GLU A 7 15.56 -7.56 -18.54
CA GLU A 7 15.07 -7.59 -17.15
C GLU A 7 15.87 -6.65 -16.24
N ASP A 8 17.20 -6.70 -16.29
CA ASP A 8 18.07 -5.86 -15.47
C ASP A 8 17.84 -4.37 -15.70
N GLN A 9 17.71 -3.96 -16.98
CA GLN A 9 17.41 -2.59 -17.35
C GLN A 9 16.05 -2.14 -16.83
N PHE A 10 15.05 -3.02 -16.89
CA PHE A 10 13.72 -2.74 -16.36
C PHE A 10 13.74 -2.61 -14.83
N VAL A 11 14.42 -3.51 -14.14
CA VAL A 11 14.55 -3.51 -12.67
C VAL A 11 15.25 -2.24 -12.19
N GLU A 12 16.35 -1.84 -12.82
CA GLU A 12 17.06 -0.60 -12.48
C GLU A 12 16.18 0.64 -12.68
N LEU A 13 15.51 0.73 -13.83
CA LEU A 13 14.58 1.81 -14.13
C LEU A 13 13.45 1.90 -13.11
N ARG A 14 12.84 0.75 -12.74
CA ARG A 14 11.75 0.70 -11.76
C ARG A 14 12.21 1.05 -10.35
N ARG A 15 13.34 0.52 -9.89
CA ARG A 15 13.91 0.84 -8.57
C ARG A 15 14.18 2.33 -8.43
N ARG A 16 14.84 2.93 -9.43
CA ARG A 16 15.13 4.38 -9.45
C ARG A 16 13.85 5.21 -9.41
N ARG A 17 12.83 4.83 -10.18
CA ARG A 17 11.54 5.53 -10.18
C ARG A 17 10.86 5.41 -8.83
N ASP A 18 10.71 4.20 -8.32
CA ASP A 18 9.91 3.91 -7.14
C ASP A 18 10.52 4.54 -5.88
N ALA A 19 11.85 4.72 -5.82
CA ALA A 19 12.54 5.45 -4.74
C ALA A 19 12.18 6.95 -4.64
N THR A 20 11.61 7.54 -5.70
CA THR A 20 11.21 8.97 -5.72
C THR A 20 9.73 9.19 -5.39
N LEU A 21 8.96 8.11 -5.25
CA LEU A 21 7.52 8.20 -5.07
C LEU A 21 7.16 8.40 -3.60
N ALA A 22 6.20 9.30 -3.36
CA ALA A 22 5.58 9.43 -2.06
C ALA A 22 4.67 8.23 -1.77
N VAL A 23 4.44 7.97 -0.48
CA VAL A 23 3.50 6.95 -0.04
C VAL A 23 2.08 7.31 -0.52
N PRO A 24 1.30 6.36 -1.06
CA PRO A 24 -0.08 6.64 -1.44
C PRO A 24 -0.92 7.11 -0.25
N VAL A 25 -1.75 8.14 -0.45
CA VAL A 25 -2.57 8.78 0.60
C VAL A 25 -3.42 7.77 1.38
N LEU A 26 -3.95 6.76 0.71
CA LEU A 26 -4.83 5.74 1.30
C LEU A 26 -4.15 4.39 1.53
N LEU A 27 -2.81 4.32 1.51
CA LEU A 27 -2.10 3.04 1.64
C LEU A 27 -2.55 2.26 2.88
N LEU A 28 -2.48 2.88 4.06
CA LEU A 28 -2.81 2.22 5.33
C LEU A 28 -4.30 1.84 5.44
N PRO A 29 -5.27 2.75 5.17
CA PRO A 29 -6.69 2.39 5.12
C PRO A 29 -7.00 1.26 4.13
N ALA A 30 -6.49 1.36 2.89
CA ALA A 30 -6.80 0.41 1.84
C ALA A 30 -6.25 -0.97 2.17
N VAL A 31 -5.00 -1.06 2.65
CA VAL A 31 -4.39 -2.34 3.01
C VAL A 31 -5.18 -3.01 4.14
N GLN A 32 -5.59 -2.27 5.18
CA GLN A 32 -6.38 -2.83 6.30
C GLN A 32 -7.72 -3.42 5.90
N VAL A 33 -8.41 -2.80 4.94
CA VAL A 33 -9.73 -3.23 4.47
C VAL A 33 -9.59 -4.32 3.39
N ASN A 34 -8.67 -4.14 2.44
CA ASN A 34 -8.50 -5.04 1.30
C ASN A 34 -7.94 -6.39 1.71
N MET A 35 -7.06 -6.46 2.71
CA MET A 35 -6.57 -7.74 3.25
C MET A 35 -7.69 -8.58 3.87
N ARG A 36 -8.84 -7.97 4.20
CA ARG A 36 -10.05 -8.62 4.75
C ARG A 36 -11.14 -8.79 3.69
N CYS A 37 -10.78 -8.85 2.42
CA CYS A 37 -11.71 -8.93 1.28
C CYS A 37 -12.74 -7.80 1.26
N GLY A 38 -12.33 -6.58 1.65
CA GLY A 38 -13.22 -5.41 1.68
C GLY A 38 -14.02 -5.26 2.98
N ARG A 39 -13.89 -6.18 3.95
CA ARG A 39 -14.60 -6.07 5.23
C ARG A 39 -13.91 -5.07 6.16
N LEU A 40 -14.71 -4.20 6.77
CA LEU A 40 -14.24 -3.28 7.80
C LEU A 40 -13.83 -4.04 9.08
N PRO A 41 -12.95 -3.48 9.92
CA PRO A 41 -12.67 -4.01 11.26
C PRO A 41 -13.94 -4.18 12.08
N GLU A 42 -13.99 -5.20 12.95
CA GLU A 42 -15.09 -5.35 13.91
C GLU A 42 -15.23 -4.09 14.78
N PRO A 43 -16.47 -3.76 15.21
CA PRO A 43 -16.69 -2.62 16.08
C PRO A 43 -16.06 -2.88 17.44
N GLU A 44 -15.60 -1.81 18.09
CA GLU A 44 -15.21 -1.85 19.49
C GLU A 44 -16.45 -1.86 20.41
N GLU A 45 -16.25 -1.87 21.73
CA GLU A 45 -17.33 -1.94 22.73
C GLU A 45 -18.37 -0.82 22.59
N ASN A 46 -17.96 0.33 22.03
CA ASN A 46 -18.84 1.46 21.75
C ASN A 46 -19.64 1.34 20.43
N GLY A 47 -19.55 0.19 19.74
CA GLY A 47 -20.23 -0.06 18.47
C GLY A 47 -19.59 0.60 17.25
N THR A 48 -18.52 1.38 17.42
CA THR A 48 -17.83 2.11 16.34
C THR A 48 -16.65 1.31 15.80
N ARG A 49 -16.44 1.38 14.48
CA ARG A 49 -15.32 0.73 13.79
C ARG A 49 -14.18 1.74 13.58
N TYR A 50 -12.95 1.33 13.87
CA TYR A 50 -11.77 2.19 13.76
C TYR A 50 -10.72 1.61 12.82
N LEU A 51 -10.15 2.46 11.96
CA LEU A 51 -8.92 2.16 11.25
C LEU A 51 -7.73 2.55 12.10
N LYS A 52 -6.69 1.71 12.10
CA LYS A 52 -5.51 1.91 12.96
C LYS A 52 -4.39 2.54 12.14
N ILE A 53 -3.94 3.73 12.50
CA ILE A 53 -2.79 4.38 11.85
C ILE A 53 -1.57 4.19 12.75
N PRO A 54 -0.62 3.29 12.40
CA PRO A 54 0.59 3.16 13.19
C PRO A 54 1.47 4.40 13.00
N LEU A 55 2.09 4.84 14.09
CA LEU A 55 2.91 6.04 14.12
C LEU A 55 4.39 5.66 13.94
N ASN A 56 5.05 6.22 12.92
CA ASN A 56 6.49 6.05 12.65
C ASN A 56 6.95 4.60 12.41
N THR A 57 6.15 3.76 11.72
CA THR A 57 6.49 2.34 11.49
C THR A 57 6.48 1.91 10.02
N ILE A 58 6.56 2.83 9.05
CA ILE A 58 6.52 2.52 7.61
C ILE A 58 7.64 3.21 6.85
#